data_AF-A0A9E4KN73-F1
#
_entry.id   AF-A0A9E4KN73-F1
#
_cell.length_a   1.000
_cell.length_b   1.000
_cell.length_c   1.000
_cell.angle_alpha   90.00
_cell.angle_beta   90.00
_cell.angle_gamma   90.00
#
_symmetry.space_group_name_H-M   'P 1'
#
loop_
_entity.id
_entity.type
_entity.pdbx_description
1 polymer ?
#
loop_
_entity_poly.entity_id
_entity_poly.type
_entity_poly.pdbx_seq_one_letter_code
_entity_poly.pdbx_strand_id
1 'polypeptide(L)'
;MLTGSCLCGDIAFEIDGPLDLIAHCHCSMCRKFHGAAFATYTGAAPEHFHWRQGEDKVVHYRSSANGWRNFCPRCGAAVPACPEGGPFAAVPLGNVAEDPGIRPSSHWFVGSKAPWHDIPDDVPRHDTYPPEFAADAVATDFPRRAAATPGATGGSCLCGAVTFEFDGQPELMVNCHCSRCRRAMSAAFATMTMVPADAFRWLSGEDDLVNYKMPEAKVKGTAFCRLCGSQMPRLRTVDQMQIPTGCLDGDPGARPAANIFTASKAAWSVVDERLPGFPDAPV
;
A
#
# COMPACT_ATOMS: atom_id res chain seq x y z
N MET A 1 1.20 16.56 18.57
CA MET A 1 1.10 15.10 18.81
C MET A 1 0.23 14.50 17.71
N LEU A 2 0.75 13.52 17.00
CA LEU A 2 0.02 12.74 15.99
C LEU A 2 -0.26 11.35 16.55
N THR A 3 -1.40 10.78 16.23
CA THR A 3 -1.76 9.41 16.58
C THR A 3 -1.99 8.59 15.33
N GLY A 4 -1.72 7.30 15.42
CA GLY A 4 -1.96 6.38 14.32
C GLY A 4 -2.31 4.98 14.79
N SER A 5 -3.01 4.25 13.94
CA SER A 5 -3.31 2.85 14.19
C SER A 5 -3.51 2.07 12.92
N CYS A 6 -3.31 0.74 13.02
CA CYS A 6 -3.69 -0.17 11.95
C CYS A 6 -5.21 -0.14 11.72
N LEU A 7 -5.68 -0.73 10.62
CA LEU A 7 -7.10 -0.71 10.26
C LEU A 7 -8.03 -1.26 11.37
N CYS A 8 -7.63 -2.35 12.04
CA CYS A 8 -8.46 -2.96 13.09
C CYS A 8 -8.30 -2.33 14.47
N GLY A 9 -7.36 -1.39 14.64
CA GLY A 9 -7.07 -0.74 15.90
C GLY A 9 -6.15 -1.51 16.85
N ASP A 10 -5.89 -2.81 16.64
CA ASP A 10 -5.11 -3.64 17.59
C ASP A 10 -3.67 -3.16 17.83
N ILE A 11 -3.13 -2.38 16.89
CA ILE A 11 -1.80 -1.76 16.95
C ILE A 11 -2.00 -0.25 16.83
N ALA A 12 -1.50 0.50 17.81
CA ALA A 12 -1.56 1.96 17.82
C ALA A 12 -0.25 2.57 18.32
N PHE A 13 0.04 3.78 17.85
CA PHE A 13 1.26 4.52 18.13
C PHE A 13 0.97 6.02 18.16
N GLU A 14 1.95 6.78 18.62
CA GLU A 14 1.95 8.24 18.53
C GLU A 14 3.33 8.78 18.16
N ILE A 15 3.32 10.04 17.71
CA ILE A 15 4.50 10.83 17.41
C ILE A 15 4.37 12.18 18.09
N ASP A 16 5.34 12.55 18.92
CA ASP A 16 5.33 13.80 19.70
C ASP A 16 6.43 14.80 19.31
N GLY A 17 7.13 14.55 18.20
CA GLY A 17 8.17 15.41 17.65
C GLY A 17 7.88 15.97 16.25
N PRO A 18 8.81 16.79 15.71
CA PRO A 18 8.72 17.30 14.35
C PRO A 18 8.84 16.18 13.31
N LEU A 19 8.28 16.41 12.13
CA LEU A 19 8.46 15.59 10.95
C LEU A 19 9.11 16.46 9.88
N ASP A 20 10.20 15.98 9.28
CA ASP A 20 10.97 16.74 8.30
C ASP A 20 10.79 16.25 6.86
N LEU A 21 10.20 15.07 6.68
CA LEU A 21 10.06 14.42 5.38
C LEU A 21 8.74 13.66 5.26
N ILE A 22 8.01 13.89 4.17
CA ILE A 22 7.04 12.94 3.63
C ILE A 22 7.48 12.57 2.22
N ALA A 23 7.71 11.28 1.99
CA ALA A 23 8.14 10.77 0.69
C ALA A 23 7.19 9.68 0.16
N HIS A 24 7.00 9.71 -1.15
CA HIS A 24 6.29 8.66 -1.88
C HIS A 24 7.30 7.67 -2.47
N CYS A 25 7.29 6.42 -2.01
CA CYS A 25 8.16 5.37 -2.53
C CYS A 25 7.43 4.50 -3.55
N HIS A 26 7.93 4.52 -4.80
CA HIS A 26 7.31 3.88 -5.97
C HIS A 26 7.84 2.48 -6.28
N CYS A 27 8.79 1.96 -5.50
CA CYS A 27 9.42 0.66 -5.79
C CYS A 27 8.42 -0.50 -5.73
N SER A 28 8.68 -1.59 -6.47
CA SER A 28 7.70 -2.70 -6.55
C SER A 28 7.45 -3.36 -5.21
N MET A 29 8.42 -3.37 -4.30
CA MET A 29 8.22 -3.84 -2.93
C MET A 29 7.17 -3.00 -2.20
N CYS A 30 7.27 -1.68 -2.29
CA CYS A 30 6.31 -0.76 -1.66
C CYS A 30 4.92 -0.88 -2.30
N ARG A 31 4.84 -1.01 -3.63
CA ARG A 31 3.55 -1.23 -4.31
C ARG A 31 2.88 -2.53 -3.89
N LYS A 32 3.61 -3.65 -3.90
CA LYS A 32 3.08 -4.97 -3.49
C LYS A 32 2.69 -4.98 -2.02
N PHE A 33 3.51 -4.40 -1.16
CA PHE A 33 3.25 -4.39 0.28
C PHE A 33 2.00 -3.58 0.63
N HIS A 34 1.88 -2.37 0.08
CA HIS A 34 0.75 -1.49 0.34
C HIS A 34 -0.48 -1.78 -0.54
N GLY A 35 -0.36 -2.57 -1.60
CA GLY A 35 -1.45 -2.81 -2.56
C GLY A 35 -1.86 -1.57 -3.37
N ALA A 36 -1.03 -0.53 -3.39
CA ALA A 36 -1.33 0.78 -3.97
C ALA A 36 -0.27 1.22 -4.99
N ALA A 37 -0.47 2.38 -5.62
CA ALA A 37 0.45 2.95 -6.60
C ALA A 37 1.86 3.20 -6.05
N PHE A 38 1.95 3.53 -4.77
CA PHE A 38 3.16 3.83 -4.01
C PHE A 38 2.88 3.67 -2.52
N ALA A 39 3.93 3.63 -1.71
CA ALA A 39 3.84 3.85 -0.27
C ALA A 39 4.05 5.33 0.05
N THR A 40 3.45 5.83 1.13
CA THR A 40 3.76 7.16 1.68
C THR A 40 4.33 7.00 3.07
N TYR A 41 5.58 7.43 3.26
CA TYR A 41 6.29 7.34 4.52
C TYR A 41 6.66 8.72 5.05
N THR A 42 6.69 8.81 6.38
CA THR A 42 7.46 9.82 7.10
C THR A 42 8.46 9.13 8.04
N GLY A 43 9.45 9.87 8.50
CA GLY A 43 10.41 9.41 9.52
C GLY A 43 10.18 10.17 10.82
N ALA A 44 10.02 9.46 11.93
CA ALA A 44 10.04 10.04 13.27
C ALA A 44 11.36 9.67 13.97
N ALA A 45 11.98 10.62 14.66
CA ALA A 45 13.15 10.30 15.49
C ALA A 45 12.76 9.27 16.56
N PRO A 46 13.64 8.31 16.92
CA PRO A 46 13.30 7.24 17.86
C PRO A 46 12.77 7.74 19.21
N GLU A 47 13.31 8.86 19.71
CA GLU A 47 12.86 9.51 20.94
C GLU A 47 11.44 10.09 20.87
N HIS A 48 10.93 10.32 19.66
CA HIS A 48 9.63 10.94 19.39
C HIS A 48 8.56 9.95 18.94
N PHE A 49 8.89 8.66 18.85
CA PHE A 49 7.97 7.61 18.44
C PHE A 49 7.64 6.71 19.63
N HIS A 50 6.36 6.50 19.89
CA HIS A 50 5.92 5.64 20.99
C HIS A 50 4.81 4.69 20.55
N TRP A 51 4.99 3.40 20.84
CA TRP A 51 3.89 2.45 20.77
C TRP A 51 2.91 2.72 21.91
N ARG A 52 1.63 2.81 21.57
CA ARG A 52 0.54 2.91 22.55
C ARG A 52 -0.05 1.56 22.89
N GLN A 53 -0.10 0.64 21.91
CA GLN A 53 -0.53 -0.74 22.12
C GLN A 53 -0.09 -1.65 20.97
N GLY A 54 0.03 -2.95 21.27
CA GLY A 54 0.13 -4.01 20.25
C GLY A 54 1.48 -4.12 19.56
N GLU A 55 2.54 -3.53 20.11
CA GLU A 55 3.92 -3.71 19.62
C GLU A 55 4.29 -5.21 19.56
N ASP A 56 3.91 -5.96 20.60
CA ASP A 56 4.10 -7.40 20.73
C ASP A 56 3.39 -8.22 19.65
N LYS A 57 2.41 -7.62 18.95
CA LYS A 57 1.62 -8.25 17.88
C LYS A 57 2.18 -7.96 16.48
N VAL A 58 3.17 -7.08 16.36
CA VAL A 58 3.71 -6.69 15.06
C VAL A 58 4.42 -7.89 14.40
N VAL A 59 4.06 -8.19 13.16
CA VAL A 59 4.81 -9.16 12.36
C VAL A 59 5.88 -8.43 11.57
N HIS A 60 7.11 -8.93 11.64
CA HIS A 60 8.28 -8.36 10.99
C HIS A 60 8.71 -9.23 9.81
N TYR A 61 8.59 -8.71 8.58
CA TYR A 61 9.12 -9.38 7.39
C TYR A 61 10.38 -8.66 6.89
N ARG A 62 11.52 -9.36 6.86
CA ARG A 62 12.78 -8.84 6.32
C ARG A 62 12.74 -8.93 4.79
N SER A 63 12.31 -7.84 4.15
CA SER A 63 12.17 -7.75 2.68
C SER A 63 13.49 -7.58 1.92
N SER A 64 14.54 -7.10 2.59
CA SER A 64 15.89 -7.00 2.04
C SER A 64 16.93 -6.98 3.16
N ALA A 65 18.22 -6.89 2.84
CA ALA A 65 19.28 -6.79 3.84
C ALA A 65 19.02 -5.68 4.88
N ASN A 66 18.50 -4.53 4.44
CA ASN A 66 18.32 -3.34 5.28
C ASN A 66 16.84 -2.91 5.38
N GLY A 67 15.91 -3.67 4.78
CA GLY A 67 14.51 -3.29 4.66
C GLY A 67 13.56 -4.23 5.40
N TRP A 68 12.81 -3.69 6.35
CA TRP A 68 11.74 -4.38 7.05
C TRP A 68 10.37 -3.93 6.55
N ARG A 69 9.40 -4.84 6.62
CA ARG A 69 7.99 -4.61 6.31
C ARG A 69 7.19 -5.14 7.49
N ASN A 70 6.71 -4.21 8.31
CA ASN A 70 5.98 -4.51 9.52
C ASN A 70 4.48 -4.40 9.26
N PHE A 71 3.69 -5.36 9.72
CA PHE A 71 2.24 -5.36 9.49
C PHE A 71 1.46 -5.95 10.66
N CYS A 72 0.17 -5.60 10.70
CA CYS A 72 -0.77 -6.20 11.63
C CYS A 72 -1.19 -7.60 11.16
N PRO A 73 -1.01 -8.67 11.98
CA PRO A 73 -1.36 -10.03 11.59
C PRO A 73 -2.87 -10.25 11.44
N ARG A 74 -3.69 -9.34 11.94
CA ARG A 74 -5.16 -9.45 11.87
C ARG A 74 -5.76 -8.77 10.64
N CYS A 75 -5.31 -7.56 10.32
CA CYS A 75 -5.91 -6.76 9.23
C CYS A 75 -5.00 -6.52 8.04
N GLY A 76 -3.71 -6.87 8.15
CA GLY A 76 -2.72 -6.75 7.06
C GLY A 76 -2.20 -5.34 6.81
N ALA A 77 -2.76 -4.32 7.48
CA ALA A 77 -2.25 -2.95 7.36
C ALA A 77 -0.76 -2.90 7.73
N ALA A 78 0.03 -2.22 6.91
CA ALA A 78 1.41 -1.90 7.27
C ALA A 78 1.42 -1.07 8.55
N VAL A 79 2.41 -1.24 9.40
CA VAL A 79 2.60 -0.46 10.64
C VAL A 79 4.03 0.07 10.68
N PRO A 80 4.36 1.01 11.58
CA PRO A 80 5.69 1.56 11.68
C PRO A 80 6.81 0.50 11.74
N ALA A 81 7.89 0.77 11.02
CA ALA A 81 9.10 -0.02 11.08
C ALA A 81 10.18 0.74 11.85
N CYS A 82 10.54 0.21 13.01
CA CYS A 82 11.51 0.78 13.94
C CYS A 82 12.72 -0.17 14.02
N PRO A 83 13.66 -0.12 13.06
CA PRO A 83 14.86 -0.96 13.14
C PRO A 83 15.65 -0.59 14.40
N GLU A 84 16.05 -1.61 15.16
CA GLU A 84 16.86 -1.42 16.37
C GLU A 84 18.17 -0.69 16.04
N GLY A 85 18.48 0.38 16.77
CA GLY A 85 19.63 1.24 16.50
C GLY A 85 19.55 2.06 15.20
N GLY A 86 18.41 2.05 14.51
CA GLY A 86 18.18 2.84 13.31
C GLY A 86 17.92 4.33 13.62
N PRO A 87 18.19 5.23 12.65
CA PRO A 87 18.10 6.67 12.87
C PRO A 87 16.67 7.22 12.94
N PHE A 88 15.66 6.44 12.55
CA PHE A 88 14.25 6.85 12.57
C PHE A 88 13.31 5.64 12.56
N ALA A 89 12.09 5.85 13.08
CA ALA A 89 10.93 5.01 12.82
C ALA A 89 10.31 5.39 11.47
N ALA A 90 10.26 4.45 10.52
CA ALA A 90 9.59 4.64 9.24
C ALA A 90 8.08 4.41 9.40
N VAL A 91 7.29 5.49 9.31
CA VAL A 91 5.86 5.49 9.62
C VAL A 91 5.02 5.57 8.34
N PRO A 92 4.18 4.57 8.04
CA PRO A 92 3.19 4.65 6.97
C PRO A 92 2.14 5.73 7.27
N LEU A 93 2.09 6.78 6.45
CA LEU A 93 1.28 7.96 6.75
C LEU A 93 -0.23 7.73 6.58
N GLY A 94 -0.63 6.67 5.86
CA GLY A 94 -2.04 6.25 5.74
C GLY A 94 -2.69 5.82 7.06
N ASN A 95 -1.87 5.55 8.09
CA ASN A 95 -2.34 5.17 9.43
C ASN A 95 -2.55 6.36 10.37
N VAL A 96 -1.99 7.53 10.05
CA VAL A 96 -2.05 8.72 10.89
C VAL A 96 -3.43 9.37 10.78
N ALA A 97 -4.01 9.72 11.93
CA ALA A 97 -5.36 10.24 12.01
C ALA A 97 -5.45 11.73 11.68
N GLU A 98 -4.48 12.52 12.15
CA GLU A 98 -4.44 13.97 12.06
C GLU A 98 -3.67 14.46 10.82
N ASP A 99 -3.76 15.78 10.54
CA ASP A 99 -2.89 16.43 9.57
C ASP A 99 -1.47 16.58 10.18
N PRO A 100 -0.42 16.00 9.57
CA PRO A 100 0.95 16.13 10.05
C PRO A 100 1.54 17.55 9.92
N GLY A 101 0.83 18.49 9.28
CA GLY A 101 1.27 19.88 9.13
C GLY A 101 2.31 20.11 8.04
N ILE A 102 2.93 19.04 7.53
CA ILE A 102 3.83 19.05 6.37
C ILE A 102 3.19 18.31 5.19
N ARG A 103 3.78 18.42 4.00
CA ARG A 103 3.28 17.84 2.74
C ARG A 103 4.34 16.95 2.09
N PRO A 104 3.94 16.00 1.23
CA PRO A 104 4.90 15.26 0.41
C PRO A 104 5.88 16.20 -0.30
N SER A 105 7.16 15.89 -0.21
CA SER A 105 8.24 16.73 -0.75
C SER A 105 9.18 15.96 -1.67
N SER A 106 8.97 14.65 -1.87
CA SER A 106 9.81 13.85 -2.76
C SER A 106 9.13 12.55 -3.21
N HIS A 107 9.43 12.13 -4.44
CA HIS A 107 9.12 10.82 -4.99
C HIS A 107 10.41 10.02 -5.19
N TRP A 108 10.48 8.84 -4.58
CA TRP A 108 11.64 7.95 -4.67
C TRP A 108 11.32 6.72 -5.51
N PHE A 109 12.34 6.19 -6.18
CA PHE A 109 12.23 5.00 -7.04
C PHE A 109 11.24 5.12 -8.20
N VAL A 110 11.14 6.30 -8.83
CA VAL A 110 10.17 6.53 -9.92
C VAL A 110 10.44 5.68 -11.16
N GLY A 111 11.69 5.27 -11.40
CA GLY A 111 12.05 4.30 -12.44
C GLY A 111 11.40 2.91 -12.25
N SER A 112 10.88 2.62 -11.06
CA SER A 112 10.12 1.40 -10.77
C SER A 112 8.60 1.62 -10.75
N LYS A 113 8.10 2.86 -10.87
CA LYS A 113 6.67 3.23 -10.72
C LYS A 113 5.71 2.32 -11.48
N ALA A 114 4.51 2.14 -10.92
CA ALA A 114 3.41 1.49 -11.63
C ALA A 114 3.15 2.12 -13.02
N PRO A 115 3.02 1.32 -14.09
CA PRO A 115 2.78 1.83 -15.44
C PRO A 115 1.39 2.47 -15.60
N TRP A 116 0.46 2.15 -14.69
CA TRP A 116 -0.93 2.61 -14.69
C TRP A 116 -1.19 3.85 -13.81
N HIS A 117 -0.16 4.43 -13.17
CA HIS A 117 -0.31 5.57 -12.26
C HIS A 117 0.50 6.78 -12.72
N ASP A 118 -0.13 7.92 -12.93
CA ASP A 118 0.60 9.17 -13.20
C ASP A 118 0.81 9.99 -11.92
N ILE A 119 2.01 10.54 -11.74
CA ILE A 119 2.32 11.44 -10.61
C ILE A 119 1.67 12.81 -10.90
N PRO A 120 0.73 13.30 -10.07
CA PRO A 120 -0.08 14.47 -10.37
C PRO A 120 0.51 15.80 -9.88
N ASP A 121 1.71 15.78 -9.27
CA ASP A 121 2.38 16.96 -8.72
C ASP A 121 3.79 17.13 -9.29
N ASP A 122 4.43 18.25 -8.92
CA ASP A 122 5.76 18.63 -9.39
C ASP A 122 6.86 18.47 -8.33
N VAL A 123 6.61 17.69 -7.25
CA VAL A 123 7.65 17.53 -6.22
C VAL A 123 8.82 16.70 -6.77
N PRO A 124 10.07 16.93 -6.27
CA PRO A 124 11.27 16.26 -6.77
C PRO A 124 11.13 14.74 -6.95
N ARG A 125 11.63 14.23 -8.08
CA ARG A 125 11.53 12.82 -8.47
C ARG A 125 12.91 12.21 -8.63
N HIS A 126 13.10 11.05 -8.03
CA HIS A 126 14.39 10.34 -8.01
C HIS A 126 14.19 8.90 -8.49
N ASP A 127 15.05 8.44 -9.39
CA ASP A 127 15.02 7.06 -9.88
C ASP A 127 15.41 6.03 -8.80
N THR A 128 16.12 6.49 -7.77
CA THR A 128 16.57 5.73 -6.60
C THR A 128 16.38 6.57 -5.33
N TYR A 129 17.09 6.28 -4.24
CA TYR A 129 17.15 7.19 -3.10
C TYR A 129 17.79 8.53 -3.51
N PRO A 130 17.30 9.66 -2.97
CA PRO A 130 18.02 10.93 -3.07
C PRO A 130 19.43 10.81 -2.47
N PRO A 131 20.43 11.57 -2.96
CA PRO A 131 21.81 11.49 -2.50
C PRO A 131 21.99 11.56 -0.98
N GLU A 132 21.20 12.40 -0.31
CA GLU A 132 21.19 12.58 1.14
C GLU A 132 20.68 11.35 1.93
N PHE A 133 20.00 10.42 1.27
CA PHE A 133 19.53 9.13 1.82
C PHE A 133 20.23 7.92 1.18
N ALA A 134 21.18 8.13 0.27
CA ALA A 134 21.79 7.08 -0.54
C ALA A 134 22.99 6.37 0.12
N ALA A 135 23.37 6.76 1.34
CA ALA A 135 24.62 6.34 2.00
C ALA A 135 24.75 4.81 2.20
N ASP A 136 23.64 4.07 2.19
CA ASP A 136 23.63 2.61 2.24
C ASP A 136 22.80 2.07 1.08
N ALA A 137 23.45 1.77 -0.06
CA ALA A 137 22.81 1.22 -1.25
C ALA A 137 21.97 -0.03 -0.91
N VAL A 138 20.66 0.18 -0.73
CA VAL A 138 19.71 -0.93 -0.60
C VAL A 138 19.66 -1.63 -1.95
N ALA A 139 19.75 -2.97 -1.92
CA ALA A 139 19.60 -3.80 -3.10
C ALA A 139 18.43 -3.30 -3.97
N THR A 140 18.75 -3.00 -5.23
CA THR A 140 17.79 -2.67 -6.31
C THR A 140 17.09 -3.91 -6.86
N ASP A 141 17.27 -5.07 -6.21
CA ASP A 141 16.59 -6.31 -6.55
C ASP A 141 15.14 -6.26 -6.04
N PHE A 142 14.34 -5.48 -6.77
CA PHE A 142 12.92 -5.35 -6.53
C PHE A 142 12.21 -6.56 -7.16
N PRO A 143 11.54 -7.43 -6.39
CA PRO A 143 10.78 -8.52 -6.98
C PRO A 143 9.70 -7.95 -7.92
N ARG A 144 9.89 -8.17 -9.21
CA ARG A 144 8.84 -8.36 -10.22
C ARG A 144 8.93 -9.83 -10.58
N ARG A 145 7.87 -10.62 -10.49
CA ARG A 145 7.95 -12.00 -11.00
C ARG A 145 6.70 -12.35 -11.78
N ALA A 146 6.71 -11.92 -13.04
CA ALA A 146 5.77 -12.39 -14.04
C ALA A 146 6.21 -13.77 -14.55
N ALA A 147 5.51 -14.81 -14.13
CA ALA A 147 5.17 -15.91 -15.01
C ALA A 147 3.64 -16.05 -14.94
N ALA A 148 2.96 -15.39 -15.88
CA ALA A 148 1.55 -15.61 -16.17
C ALA A 148 1.44 -16.34 -17.51
N THR A 149 0.34 -17.03 -17.72
CA THR A 149 -0.02 -17.57 -19.02
C THR A 149 -0.01 -16.45 -20.07
N PRO A 150 0.54 -16.65 -21.29
CA PRO A 150 0.52 -15.63 -22.33
C PRO A 150 -0.91 -15.11 -22.59
N GLY A 151 -1.09 -13.80 -22.46
CA GLY A 151 -2.40 -13.14 -22.60
C GLY A 151 -3.17 -12.93 -21.28
N ALA A 152 -2.74 -13.54 -20.18
CA ALA A 152 -3.26 -13.30 -18.84
C ALA A 152 -2.46 -12.19 -18.13
N THR A 153 -3.08 -11.53 -17.14
CA THR A 153 -2.41 -10.60 -16.25
C THR A 153 -2.10 -11.29 -14.92
N GLY A 154 -0.82 -11.40 -14.58
CA GLY A 154 -0.35 -12.04 -13.34
C GLY A 154 -0.08 -11.07 -12.19
N GLY A 155 -0.12 -11.61 -10.97
CA GLY A 155 0.32 -10.92 -9.77
C GLY A 155 0.84 -11.87 -8.70
N SER A 156 1.52 -11.29 -7.72
CA SER A 156 2.15 -12.04 -6.64
C SER A 156 2.35 -11.18 -5.39
N CYS A 157 2.38 -11.84 -4.23
CA CYS A 157 2.85 -11.23 -3.01
C CYS A 157 4.37 -10.99 -3.03
N LEU A 158 4.87 -10.18 -2.10
CA LEU A 158 6.29 -9.81 -2.03
C LEU A 158 7.25 -11.01 -1.87
N CYS A 159 6.87 -12.04 -1.11
CA CYS A 159 7.70 -13.23 -0.92
C CYS A 159 7.56 -14.28 -2.03
N GLY A 160 6.61 -14.12 -2.95
CA GLY A 160 6.34 -15.06 -4.04
C GLY A 160 5.57 -16.33 -3.65
N ALA A 161 5.19 -16.53 -2.38
CA ALA A 161 4.42 -17.70 -1.95
C ALA A 161 3.00 -17.72 -2.56
N VAL A 162 2.34 -16.57 -2.59
CA VAL A 162 1.02 -16.38 -3.19
C VAL A 162 1.17 -15.78 -4.59
N THR A 163 0.63 -16.47 -5.60
CA THR A 163 0.60 -16.03 -7.00
C THR A 163 -0.77 -16.29 -7.62
N PHE A 164 -1.15 -15.46 -8.58
CA PHE A 164 -2.44 -15.54 -9.26
C PHE A 164 -2.34 -14.97 -10.68
N GLU A 165 -3.37 -15.24 -11.47
CA GLU A 165 -3.58 -14.56 -12.75
C GLU A 165 -5.07 -14.37 -13.03
N PHE A 166 -5.38 -13.49 -13.97
CA PHE A 166 -6.72 -13.35 -14.53
C PHE A 166 -6.68 -13.09 -16.03
N ASP A 167 -7.74 -13.52 -16.71
CA ASP A 167 -7.92 -13.31 -18.15
C ASP A 167 -8.76 -12.06 -18.45
N GLY A 168 -8.57 -11.52 -19.66
CA GLY A 168 -9.38 -10.40 -20.15
C GLY A 168 -9.03 -9.04 -19.54
N GLN A 169 -9.88 -8.06 -19.81
CA GLN A 169 -9.72 -6.69 -19.33
C GLN A 169 -10.45 -6.51 -17.99
N PRO A 170 -9.89 -5.71 -17.05
CA PRO A 170 -10.63 -5.31 -15.87
C PRO A 170 -11.96 -4.62 -16.16
N GLU A 171 -12.98 -4.91 -15.36
CA GLU A 171 -14.29 -4.24 -15.43
C GLU A 171 -14.19 -2.79 -14.96
N LEU A 172 -13.35 -2.57 -13.94
CA LEU A 172 -13.19 -1.28 -13.29
C LEU A 172 -11.83 -1.20 -12.59
N MET A 173 -11.20 -0.03 -12.66
CA MET A 173 -10.09 0.33 -11.78
C MET A 173 -10.39 1.69 -11.17
N VAL A 174 -10.23 1.84 -9.85
CA VAL A 174 -10.52 3.11 -9.14
C VAL A 174 -9.53 3.38 -8.02
N ASN A 175 -9.32 4.67 -7.72
CA ASN A 175 -8.62 5.13 -6.53
C ASN A 175 -9.65 5.48 -5.45
N CYS A 176 -9.60 4.79 -4.31
CA CYS A 176 -10.49 5.03 -3.18
C CYS A 176 -9.76 5.71 -2.02
N HIS A 177 -10.25 6.90 -1.66
CA HIS A 177 -9.62 7.80 -0.69
C HIS A 177 -10.21 7.69 0.73
N CYS A 178 -11.21 6.83 0.94
CA CYS A 178 -11.85 6.71 2.25
C CYS A 178 -10.87 6.26 3.34
N SER A 179 -11.08 6.72 4.58
CA SER A 179 -10.20 6.43 5.73
C SER A 179 -9.93 4.93 5.93
N ARG A 180 -10.93 4.07 5.67
CA ARG A 180 -10.80 2.61 5.70
C ARG A 180 -9.79 2.10 4.67
N CYS A 181 -9.83 2.62 3.44
CA CYS A 181 -8.89 2.24 2.38
C CYS A 181 -7.48 2.79 2.63
N ARG A 182 -7.37 4.02 3.14
CA ARG A 182 -6.08 4.62 3.54
C ARG A 182 -5.39 3.80 4.62
N ARG A 183 -6.13 3.37 5.65
CA ARG A 183 -5.61 2.53 6.74
C ARG A 183 -5.35 1.08 6.31
N ALA A 184 -6.19 0.52 5.45
CA ALA A 184 -6.01 -0.83 4.92
C ALA A 184 -4.70 -0.97 4.14
N MET A 185 -4.45 -0.03 3.23
CA MET A 185 -3.25 -0.01 2.39
C MET A 185 -2.09 0.70 3.06
N SER A 186 -2.34 1.39 4.18
CA SER A 186 -1.39 2.28 4.87
C SER A 186 -0.72 3.27 3.90
N ALA A 187 -1.51 3.80 2.97
CA ALA A 187 -1.09 4.64 1.85
C ALA A 187 -2.06 5.82 1.65
N ALA A 188 -1.75 6.70 0.71
CA ALA A 188 -2.58 7.87 0.36
C ALA A 188 -4.01 7.48 -0.05
N PHE A 189 -4.15 6.39 -0.79
CA PHE A 189 -5.39 5.80 -1.26
C PHE A 189 -5.18 4.32 -1.59
N ALA A 190 -6.27 3.59 -1.82
CA ALA A 190 -6.22 2.25 -2.41
C ALA A 190 -6.51 2.31 -3.91
N THR A 191 -5.65 1.72 -4.74
CA THR A 191 -6.00 1.44 -6.15
C THR A 191 -6.51 0.02 -6.24
N MET A 192 -7.73 -0.14 -6.73
CA MET A 192 -8.43 -1.43 -6.75
C MET A 192 -8.89 -1.73 -8.17
N THR A 193 -8.52 -2.91 -8.66
CA THR A 193 -8.97 -3.49 -9.92
C THR A 193 -10.07 -4.50 -9.64
N MET A 194 -11.17 -4.45 -10.38
CA MET A 194 -12.25 -5.42 -10.35
C MET A 194 -12.23 -6.27 -11.61
N VAL A 195 -12.36 -7.58 -11.44
CA VAL A 195 -12.45 -8.55 -12.54
C VAL A 195 -13.56 -9.57 -12.22
N PRO A 196 -14.15 -10.22 -13.24
CA PRO A 196 -15.07 -11.34 -13.02
C PRO A 196 -14.40 -12.45 -12.21
N ALA A 197 -15.14 -13.05 -11.27
CA ALA A 197 -14.58 -14.11 -10.42
C ALA A 197 -14.17 -15.37 -11.21
N ASP A 198 -14.88 -15.68 -12.30
CA ASP A 198 -14.59 -16.81 -13.20
C ASP A 198 -13.38 -16.56 -14.13
N ALA A 199 -12.98 -15.29 -14.31
CA ALA A 199 -11.77 -14.92 -15.03
C ALA A 199 -10.50 -15.01 -14.17
N PHE A 200 -10.63 -15.15 -12.84
CA PHE A 200 -9.52 -15.15 -11.89
C PHE A 200 -9.16 -16.57 -11.44
N ARG A 201 -7.86 -16.84 -11.24
CA ARG A 201 -7.38 -18.10 -10.67
C ARG A 201 -6.14 -17.91 -9.80
N TRP A 202 -6.10 -18.61 -8.66
CA TRP A 202 -4.89 -18.78 -7.88
C TRP A 202 -3.96 -19.77 -8.57
N LEU A 203 -2.67 -19.44 -8.61
CA LEU A 203 -1.62 -20.31 -9.13
C LEU A 203 -0.86 -20.99 -7.98
N SER A 204 -0.71 -20.30 -6.85
CA SER A 204 -0.12 -20.85 -5.62
C SER A 204 -0.55 -20.07 -4.38
N GLY A 205 -0.48 -20.71 -3.21
CA GLY A 205 -0.50 -20.04 -1.91
C GLY A 205 -1.84 -19.42 -1.50
N GLU A 206 -2.97 -19.86 -2.06
CA GLU A 206 -4.30 -19.39 -1.62
C GLU A 206 -4.49 -19.60 -0.11
N ASP A 207 -4.05 -20.75 0.41
CA ASP A 207 -4.12 -21.05 1.83
C ASP A 207 -3.31 -20.06 2.68
N ASP A 208 -2.27 -19.42 2.14
CA ASP A 208 -1.46 -18.43 2.84
C ASP A 208 -2.10 -17.04 2.97
N LEU A 209 -3.36 -16.89 2.52
CA LEU A 209 -4.11 -15.66 2.66
C LEU A 209 -4.80 -15.55 4.02
N VAL A 210 -4.72 -14.36 4.61
CA VAL A 210 -5.57 -13.95 5.72
C VAL A 210 -6.61 -12.98 5.17
N ASN A 211 -7.89 -13.29 5.40
CA ASN A 211 -9.01 -12.42 5.04
C ASN A 211 -9.46 -11.63 6.27
N TYR A 212 -9.56 -10.31 6.13
CA TYR A 212 -10.09 -9.43 7.16
C TYR A 212 -11.36 -8.75 6.65
N LYS A 213 -12.50 -9.15 7.19
CA LYS A 213 -13.77 -8.45 6.99
C LYS A 213 -13.83 -7.27 7.95
N MET A 214 -14.04 -6.07 7.42
CA MET A 214 -14.25 -4.89 8.25
C MET A 214 -15.58 -5.04 9.01
N PRO A 215 -15.61 -4.81 10.33
CA PRO A 215 -16.85 -4.78 11.09
C PRO A 215 -17.86 -3.81 10.44
N GLU A 216 -19.14 -4.18 10.42
CA GLU A 216 -20.27 -3.40 9.91
C GLU A 216 -20.29 -3.15 8.39
N ALA A 217 -19.24 -3.52 7.64
CA ALA A 217 -19.23 -3.37 6.20
C ALA A 217 -19.99 -4.50 5.50
N LYS A 218 -20.86 -4.14 4.54
CA LYS A 218 -21.57 -5.14 3.70
C LYS A 218 -20.58 -5.97 2.86
N VAL A 219 -19.66 -5.30 2.16
CA VAL A 219 -18.73 -5.93 1.20
C VAL A 219 -17.25 -5.54 1.36
N LYS A 220 -16.92 -4.57 2.24
CA LYS A 220 -15.54 -4.10 2.39
C LYS A 220 -14.73 -5.04 3.28
N GLY A 221 -13.52 -5.36 2.84
CA GLY A 221 -12.53 -6.16 3.55
C GLY A 221 -11.19 -6.08 2.84
N THR A 222 -10.19 -6.72 3.41
CA THR A 222 -8.85 -6.89 2.83
C THR A 222 -8.48 -8.37 2.82
N ALA A 223 -7.56 -8.75 1.94
CA ALA A 223 -6.81 -9.99 2.07
C ALA A 223 -5.33 -9.68 1.93
N PHE A 224 -4.50 -10.48 2.60
CA PHE A 224 -3.05 -10.30 2.57
C PHE A 224 -2.33 -11.62 2.78
N CYS A 225 -1.09 -11.71 2.29
CA CYS A 225 -0.24 -12.86 2.53
C CYS A 225 0.21 -12.89 4.01
N ARG A 226 -0.03 -14.00 4.71
CA ARG A 226 0.36 -14.17 6.13
C ARG A 226 1.87 -14.08 6.37
N LEU A 227 2.69 -14.36 5.35
CA LEU A 227 4.14 -14.46 5.46
C LEU A 227 4.83 -13.10 5.31
N CYS A 228 4.40 -12.30 4.34
CA CYS A 228 5.06 -11.02 4.01
C CYS A 228 4.16 -9.79 4.15
N GLY A 229 2.88 -9.96 4.48
CA GLY A 229 1.92 -8.86 4.68
C GLY A 229 1.48 -8.13 3.42
N SER A 230 1.91 -8.54 2.22
CA SER A 230 1.45 -7.92 0.97
C SER A 230 -0.06 -8.02 0.82
N GLN A 231 -0.69 -6.92 0.40
CA GLN A 231 -2.11 -6.90 0.07
C GLN A 231 -2.36 -7.77 -1.17
N MET A 232 -3.39 -8.60 -1.09
CA MET A 232 -3.70 -9.63 -2.07
C MET A 232 -5.17 -9.59 -2.51
N PRO A 233 -5.50 -10.20 -3.66
CA PRO A 233 -6.87 -10.31 -4.12
C PRO A 233 -7.82 -10.95 -3.11
N ARG A 234 -9.09 -10.53 -3.14
CA ARG A 234 -10.18 -11.16 -2.38
C ARG A 234 -11.49 -11.19 -3.16
N LEU A 235 -12.32 -12.18 -2.85
CA LEU A 235 -13.69 -12.22 -3.36
C LEU A 235 -14.50 -11.08 -2.75
N ARG A 236 -14.96 -10.14 -3.61
CA ARG A 236 -15.72 -8.96 -3.19
C ARG A 236 -17.20 -9.27 -3.11
N THR A 237 -17.71 -9.94 -4.13
CA THR A 237 -19.05 -10.53 -4.27
C THR A 237 -18.89 -11.91 -4.90
N VAL A 238 -19.96 -12.72 -4.96
CA VAL A 238 -19.89 -14.07 -5.55
C VAL A 238 -19.34 -14.09 -6.98
N ASP A 239 -19.60 -13.02 -7.76
CA ASP A 239 -19.19 -12.93 -9.17
C ASP A 239 -18.00 -11.99 -9.44
N GLN A 240 -17.41 -11.36 -8.40
CA GLN A 240 -16.39 -10.33 -8.62
C GLN A 240 -15.21 -10.44 -7.67
N MET A 241 -14.01 -10.45 -8.26
CA MET A 241 -12.74 -10.36 -7.57
C MET A 241 -12.27 -8.91 -7.45
N GLN A 242 -11.85 -8.52 -6.25
CA GLN A 242 -11.18 -7.25 -5.99
C GLN A 242 -9.68 -7.51 -5.82
N ILE A 243 -8.88 -6.87 -6.65
CA ILE A 243 -7.43 -6.98 -6.70
C ILE A 243 -6.82 -5.64 -6.29
N PRO A 244 -6.05 -5.55 -5.18
CA PRO A 244 -5.19 -4.41 -4.92
C PRO A 244 -4.17 -4.25 -6.06
N THR A 245 -4.29 -3.20 -6.87
CA THR A 245 -3.56 -3.13 -8.15
C THR A 245 -2.04 -3.11 -7.97
N GLY A 246 -1.56 -2.72 -6.78
CA GLY A 246 -0.13 -2.75 -6.43
C GLY A 246 0.49 -4.16 -6.39
N CYS A 247 -0.30 -5.24 -6.29
CA CYS A 247 0.22 -6.61 -6.27
C CYS A 247 0.44 -7.22 -7.68
N LEU A 248 0.02 -6.54 -8.75
CA LEU A 248 0.23 -6.96 -10.13
C LEU A 248 1.71 -6.91 -10.52
N ASP A 249 2.16 -7.89 -11.31
CA ASP A 249 3.53 -7.98 -11.83
C ASP A 249 3.69 -7.34 -13.21
N GLY A 250 2.59 -7.02 -13.91
CA GLY A 250 2.55 -6.39 -15.22
C GLY A 250 1.58 -5.22 -15.31
N ASP A 251 1.51 -4.61 -16.50
CA ASP A 251 0.48 -3.62 -16.82
C ASP A 251 -0.84 -4.34 -17.14
N PRO A 252 -1.93 -4.12 -16.40
CA PRO A 252 -3.23 -4.71 -16.70
C PRO A 252 -3.91 -4.10 -17.95
N GLY A 253 -3.31 -3.10 -18.60
CA GLY A 253 -3.90 -2.39 -19.75
C GLY A 253 -4.99 -1.39 -19.36
N ALA A 254 -5.55 -1.50 -18.16
CA ALA A 254 -6.51 -0.56 -17.60
C ALA A 254 -5.83 0.60 -16.84
N ARG A 255 -6.57 1.71 -16.69
CA ARG A 255 -6.18 2.88 -15.89
C ARG A 255 -7.29 3.21 -14.87
N PRO A 256 -6.97 3.86 -13.74
CA PRO A 256 -8.01 4.29 -12.80
C PRO A 256 -9.02 5.20 -13.50
N ALA A 257 -10.30 4.88 -13.42
CA ALA A 257 -11.39 5.63 -14.07
C ALA A 257 -11.86 6.83 -13.23
N ALA A 258 -11.63 6.81 -11.91
CA ALA A 258 -12.07 7.86 -11.00
C ALA A 258 -11.31 7.84 -9.67
N ASN A 259 -11.33 8.99 -9.00
CA ASN A 259 -11.07 9.13 -7.57
C ASN A 259 -12.40 9.15 -6.83
N ILE A 260 -12.64 8.19 -5.94
CA ILE A 260 -13.88 8.09 -5.15
C ILE A 260 -13.61 8.32 -3.66
N PHE A 261 -14.62 8.77 -2.93
CA PHE A 261 -14.53 9.16 -1.52
C PHE A 261 -13.52 10.28 -1.23
N THR A 262 -13.39 11.26 -2.12
CA THR A 262 -12.40 12.35 -1.99
C THR A 262 -12.66 13.27 -0.79
N ALA A 263 -13.90 13.33 -0.26
CA ALA A 263 -14.20 14.05 0.97
C ALA A 263 -13.50 13.47 2.20
N SER A 264 -13.10 12.19 2.16
CA SER A 264 -12.38 11.48 3.22
C SER A 264 -10.87 11.34 2.96
N LYS A 265 -10.35 11.99 1.92
CA LYS A 265 -8.92 11.94 1.56
C LYS A 265 -8.03 12.39 2.72
N ALA A 266 -6.77 11.97 2.70
CA ALA A 266 -5.80 12.53 3.64
C ALA A 266 -5.57 14.02 3.35
N ALA A 267 -5.45 14.84 4.40
CA ALA A 267 -5.21 16.29 4.26
C ALA A 267 -3.94 16.59 3.45
N TRP A 268 -2.92 15.73 3.60
CA TRP A 268 -1.63 15.81 2.92
C TRP A 268 -1.62 15.18 1.51
N SER A 269 -2.66 14.46 1.09
CA SER A 269 -2.69 13.80 -0.22
C SER A 269 -3.16 14.75 -1.32
N VAL A 270 -2.36 14.81 -2.39
CA VAL A 270 -2.77 15.37 -3.68
C VAL A 270 -3.69 14.36 -4.38
N VAL A 271 -4.77 14.84 -4.99
CA VAL A 271 -5.69 14.03 -5.80
C VAL A 271 -5.41 14.35 -7.25
N ASP A 272 -5.37 13.32 -8.09
CA ASP A 272 -5.20 13.51 -9.53
C ASP A 272 -6.48 14.10 -10.15
N GLU A 273 -6.44 15.39 -10.47
CA GLU A 273 -7.59 16.11 -11.04
C GLU A 273 -7.84 15.79 -12.53
N ARG A 274 -6.96 15.01 -13.18
CA ARG A 274 -7.19 14.49 -14.53
C ARG A 274 -8.26 13.38 -14.55
N LEU A 275 -8.59 12.83 -13.38
CA LEU A 275 -9.63 11.81 -13.22
C LEU A 275 -10.87 12.43 -12.53
N PRO A 276 -12.10 12.02 -12.91
CA PRO A 276 -13.30 12.40 -12.19
C PRO A 276 -13.17 12.14 -10.68
N GLY A 277 -13.46 13.17 -9.88
CA GLY A 277 -13.41 13.12 -8.42
C GLY A 277 -14.82 13.10 -7.81
N PHE A 278 -15.12 12.08 -7.03
CA PHE A 278 -16.40 11.94 -6.32
C PHE A 278 -16.18 12.02 -4.81
N PRO A 279 -16.90 12.92 -4.09
CA PRO A 279 -16.76 13.05 -2.65
C PRO A 279 -17.16 11.79 -1.89
N ASP A 280 -18.07 10.99 -2.47
CA ASP A 280 -18.61 9.74 -1.93
C ASP A 280 -18.52 8.60 -2.97
N ALA A 281 -19.17 7.46 -2.70
CA ALA A 281 -19.37 6.45 -3.74
C ALA A 281 -20.22 7.03 -4.87
N PRO A 282 -19.83 6.85 -6.15
CA PRO A 282 -20.70 7.19 -7.26
C PRO A 282 -22.00 6.37 -7.15
N VAL A 283 -23.13 7.07 -7.28
CA VAL A 283 -24.49 6.52 -7.22
C VAL A 283 -24.87 5.88 -8.55
#